data_AF-A0A091Q2L7-F1
#
_entry.id   AF-A0A091Q2L7-F1
#
_cell.length_a   1.000
_cell.length_b   1.000
_cell.length_c   1.000
_cell.angle_alpha   90.00
_cell.angle_beta   90.00
_cell.angle_gamma   90.00
#
_symmetry.space_group_name_H-M   'P 1'
#
loop_
_entity.id
_entity.type
_entity.pdbx_description
1 polymer ?
#
loop_
_entity_poly.entity_id
_entity_poly.type
_entity_poly.pdbx_seq_one_letter_code
_entity_poly.pdbx_strand_id
1 'polypeptide(L)'
;LAAWVHGDPRKVIYPTDSYGQFCGQKDTLNENKTILFYFNILKCASPVVLINLQCPTTQLCVSKCPDRFATYIDVQASYRYKPDQWNYFRQFCKPGFNNPRKSVAQVLRDEDCPSMIIPSRPFLKRCFPDFSTKNGVLTVANQTTFKDGRGKTRNVTDLREAANGINNVLDARSVGMKIFEDYAISWYWILIGLFIAMIVSLLFLVLLRFTAGVLFWIFIFGVIGIIGYGIWHCYWEYDHLKGIPGSDLTVYDIGFQTDFRVYLQLRQTWLAFMIILCGVEVIIILMLIFLRNRIRIAIALLKEGSRAIGYIMSTLFYPIVTFILIAICISYWAVTAVFLATSGEPVYKVMANQTLCKYANLTCDPETFNTTNVTKLCPGAQCTFAFYGGESLYHRYIFIFQLANAFVFLWLVNFAIALGQCTLAGAFASYYWASRKPADIPLWPLFSSFGRAIR
;
A
#
# COMPACT_ATOMS: atom_id res chain seq x y z
N LEU A 1 11.43 5.88 19.95
CA LEU A 1 10.77 6.45 21.15
C LEU A 1 9.89 7.66 20.82
N ALA A 2 10.41 8.76 20.27
CA ALA A 2 9.57 9.94 19.92
C ALA A 2 8.36 9.59 19.02
N ALA A 3 8.56 8.77 17.99
CA ALA A 3 7.47 8.28 17.15
C ALA A 3 6.38 7.53 17.92
N TRP A 4 6.76 6.78 18.96
CA TRP A 4 5.83 5.98 19.76
C TRP A 4 5.06 6.82 20.79
N VAL A 5 5.61 7.97 21.19
CA VAL A 5 4.97 8.92 22.10
C VAL A 5 3.95 9.79 21.37
N HIS A 6 4.30 10.27 20.17
CA HIS A 6 3.43 11.17 19.40
C HIS A 6 2.49 10.46 18.41
N GLY A 7 2.83 9.23 18.01
CA GLY A 7 2.02 8.43 17.09
C GLY A 7 0.83 7.76 17.79
N ASP A 8 -0.31 7.72 17.11
CA ASP A 8 -1.47 6.95 17.55
C ASP A 8 -1.88 5.98 16.42
N PRO A 9 -1.66 4.66 16.59
CA PRO A 9 -1.97 3.67 15.56
C PRO A 9 -3.47 3.59 15.26
N ARG A 10 -4.35 4.08 16.16
CA ARG A 10 -5.80 4.11 15.95
C ARG A 10 -6.19 5.00 14.77
N LYS A 11 -5.39 6.02 14.42
CA LYS A 11 -5.58 6.87 13.23
C LYS A 11 -5.51 6.09 11.92
N VAL A 12 -4.88 4.90 11.92
CA VAL A 12 -4.88 3.98 10.75
C VAL A 12 -6.18 3.20 10.65
N ILE A 13 -6.89 2.94 11.74
CA ILE A 13 -8.11 2.12 11.75
C ILE A 13 -9.35 3.00 11.62
N TYR A 14 -9.41 4.08 12.39
CA TYR A 14 -10.54 5.01 12.44
C TYR A 14 -10.19 6.32 11.72
N PRO A 15 -11.08 6.83 10.85
CA PRO A 15 -10.90 8.17 10.33
C PRO A 15 -11.07 9.19 11.46
N THR A 16 -10.31 10.27 11.40
CA THR A 16 -10.38 11.40 12.32
C THR A 16 -11.06 12.60 11.65
N ASP A 17 -11.90 13.31 12.40
CA ASP A 17 -12.49 14.56 11.95
C ASP A 17 -11.47 15.72 11.98
N SER A 18 -11.86 16.92 11.57
CA SER A 18 -10.95 18.09 11.62
C SER A 18 -10.60 18.54 13.04
N TYR A 19 -11.30 18.06 14.06
CA TYR A 19 -11.07 18.37 15.47
C TYR A 19 -10.20 17.33 16.18
N GLY A 20 -9.74 16.30 15.46
CA GLY A 20 -8.93 15.21 16.03
C GLY A 20 -9.74 14.12 16.74
N GLN A 21 -11.06 14.12 16.62
CA GLN A 21 -11.93 13.08 17.19
C GLN A 21 -12.07 11.89 16.23
N PHE A 22 -12.07 10.68 16.76
CA PHE A 22 -12.24 9.46 15.98
C PHE A 22 -13.72 9.20 15.64
N CYS A 23 -14.01 8.83 14.39
CA CYS A 23 -15.35 8.44 13.98
C CYS A 23 -15.61 6.95 14.30
N GLY A 24 -16.65 6.65 15.08
CA GLY A 24 -17.08 5.27 15.35
C GLY A 24 -16.22 4.48 16.34
N GLN A 25 -15.45 5.17 17.18
CA GLN A 25 -14.73 4.55 18.29
C GLN A 25 -15.65 4.50 19.53
N LYS A 26 -15.69 3.36 20.23
CA LYS A 26 -16.43 3.21 21.49
C LYS A 26 -15.91 4.20 22.55
N ASP A 27 -16.79 4.68 23.40
CA ASP A 27 -16.50 5.65 24.48
C ASP A 27 -16.07 7.05 23.99
N THR A 28 -16.41 7.41 22.74
CA THR A 28 -16.16 8.75 22.18
C THR A 28 -17.46 9.46 21.81
N LEU A 29 -17.41 10.79 21.74
CA LEU A 29 -18.56 11.65 21.38
C LEU A 29 -19.16 11.31 20.00
N ASN A 30 -18.37 10.67 19.13
CA ASN A 30 -18.76 10.26 17.77
C ASN A 30 -18.95 8.74 17.63
N GLU A 31 -19.27 8.01 18.71
CA GLU A 31 -19.48 6.55 18.66
C GLU A 31 -20.55 6.13 17.63
N ASN A 32 -21.69 6.83 17.61
CA ASN A 32 -22.79 6.56 16.66
C ASN A 32 -22.53 7.12 15.24
N LYS A 33 -21.41 7.82 15.04
CA LYS A 33 -21.04 8.48 13.78
C LYS A 33 -19.79 7.84 13.21
N THR A 34 -20.00 6.77 12.44
CA THR A 34 -18.91 5.90 11.98
C THR A 34 -18.26 6.35 10.67
N ILE A 35 -18.86 7.31 9.94
CA ILE A 35 -18.48 7.68 8.58
C ILE A 35 -17.91 9.10 8.54
N LEU A 36 -16.82 9.34 7.82
CA LEU A 36 -16.24 10.66 7.61
C LEU A 36 -16.82 11.35 6.36
N PHE A 37 -17.28 12.58 6.52
CA PHE A 37 -17.82 13.43 5.48
C PHE A 37 -16.90 14.63 5.22
N TYR A 38 -16.72 15.00 3.94
CA TYR A 38 -15.91 16.13 3.51
C TYR A 38 -16.80 17.32 3.13
N PHE A 39 -16.52 18.50 3.68
CA PHE A 39 -17.32 19.70 3.40
C PHE A 39 -17.24 20.15 1.95
N ASN A 40 -16.08 19.96 1.31
CA ASN A 40 -15.91 20.23 -0.11
C ASN A 40 -14.90 19.25 -0.72
N ILE A 41 -15.41 18.20 -1.34
CA ILE A 41 -14.56 17.19 -1.99
C ILE A 41 -13.76 17.77 -3.18
N LEU A 42 -14.19 18.87 -3.81
CA LEU A 42 -13.47 19.45 -4.96
C LEU A 42 -12.09 20.01 -4.58
N LYS A 43 -11.92 20.47 -3.34
CA LYS A 43 -10.61 20.90 -2.82
C LYS A 43 -9.62 19.72 -2.70
N CYS A 44 -10.10 18.47 -2.78
CA CYS A 44 -9.26 17.28 -2.77
C CYS A 44 -8.57 16.98 -4.12
N ALA A 45 -8.94 17.65 -5.21
CA ALA A 45 -8.31 17.46 -6.53
C ALA A 45 -6.87 18.01 -6.61
N SER A 46 -6.39 18.73 -5.59
CA SER A 46 -5.06 19.35 -5.62
C SER A 46 -3.93 18.32 -5.45
N PRO A 47 -2.78 18.48 -6.12
CA PRO A 47 -1.64 17.56 -6.01
C PRO A 47 -1.04 17.50 -4.59
N VAL A 48 -1.37 18.46 -3.73
CA VAL A 48 -0.99 18.49 -2.30
C VAL A 48 -1.61 17.31 -1.52
N VAL A 49 -2.75 16.79 -1.98
CA VAL A 49 -3.42 15.63 -1.35
C VAL A 49 -2.63 14.35 -1.53
N LEU A 50 -1.90 14.20 -2.63
CA LEU A 50 -1.06 13.03 -2.89
C LEU A 50 0.16 12.98 -1.95
N ILE A 51 0.67 14.17 -1.56
CA ILE A 51 1.86 14.31 -0.71
C ILE A 51 1.50 14.15 0.78
N ASN A 52 0.41 14.77 1.23
CA ASN A 52 0.02 14.77 2.65
C ASN A 52 -1.02 13.71 3.01
N LEU A 53 -1.48 12.90 2.05
CA LEU A 53 -2.59 11.93 2.18
C LEU A 53 -3.91 12.52 2.74
N GLN A 54 -4.06 13.86 2.74
CA GLN A 54 -5.19 14.55 3.37
C GLN A 54 -5.67 15.75 2.58
N CYS A 55 -6.99 15.91 2.55
CA CYS A 55 -7.65 17.05 1.91
C CYS A 55 -7.66 18.27 2.82
N PRO A 56 -7.37 19.48 2.30
CA PRO A 56 -7.45 20.73 3.05
C PRO A 56 -8.90 21.23 3.15
N THR A 57 -9.76 20.42 3.79
CA THR A 57 -11.17 20.73 4.06
C THR A 57 -11.59 20.28 5.44
N THR A 58 -12.58 20.99 5.99
CA THR A 58 -13.29 20.53 7.18
C THR A 58 -13.91 19.15 6.94
N GLN A 59 -13.56 18.21 7.80
CA GLN A 59 -14.01 16.82 7.81
C GLN A 59 -14.84 16.60 9.08
N LEU A 60 -15.98 15.90 8.95
CA LEU A 60 -16.93 15.70 10.04
C LEU A 60 -17.38 14.24 10.10
N CYS A 61 -17.48 13.67 11.30
CA CYS A 61 -18.09 12.36 11.51
C CYS A 61 -19.63 12.46 11.38
N VAL A 62 -20.21 11.60 10.55
CA VAL A 62 -21.66 11.47 10.31
C VAL A 62 -22.09 10.01 10.44
N SER A 63 -23.36 9.79 10.76
CA SER A 63 -23.95 8.44 10.86
C SER A 63 -24.36 7.89 9.50
N LYS A 64 -24.81 8.75 8.58
CA LYS A 64 -25.22 8.39 7.22
C LYS A 64 -24.67 9.41 6.21
N CYS A 65 -24.23 8.91 5.06
CA CYS A 65 -23.87 9.78 3.94
C CYS A 65 -25.11 10.50 3.37
N PRO A 66 -24.93 11.68 2.76
CA PRO A 66 -26.04 12.38 2.12
C PRO A 66 -26.57 11.59 0.93
N ASP A 67 -27.89 11.41 0.85
CA ASP A 67 -28.55 10.66 -0.24
C ASP A 67 -29.06 11.58 -1.37
N ARG A 68 -29.08 12.89 -1.14
CA ARG A 68 -29.66 13.88 -2.05
C ARG A 68 -28.78 15.10 -2.20
N PHE A 69 -28.87 15.75 -3.36
CA PHE A 69 -28.19 17.01 -3.63
C PHE A 69 -28.93 18.18 -2.97
N ALA A 70 -28.20 19.06 -2.28
CA ALA A 70 -28.75 20.32 -1.79
C ALA A 70 -27.63 21.37 -1.64
N THR A 71 -27.94 22.64 -1.88
CA THR A 71 -27.00 23.75 -1.64
C THR A 71 -27.42 24.54 -0.41
N TYR A 72 -26.46 25.08 0.33
CA TYR A 72 -26.77 25.88 1.51
C TYR A 72 -27.65 27.10 1.18
N ILE A 73 -27.43 27.73 0.02
CA ILE A 73 -28.22 28.88 -0.45
C ILE A 73 -29.70 28.51 -0.59
N ASP A 74 -30.00 27.37 -1.24
CA ASP A 74 -31.38 26.95 -1.47
C ASP A 74 -32.07 26.56 -0.15
N VAL A 75 -31.34 25.90 0.76
CA VAL A 75 -31.88 25.51 2.08
C VAL A 75 -32.09 26.74 2.96
N GLN A 76 -31.18 27.72 2.94
CA GLN A 76 -31.36 28.97 3.68
C GLN A 76 -32.48 29.83 3.10
N ALA A 77 -32.73 29.84 1.80
CA ALA A 77 -33.87 30.55 1.22
C ALA A 77 -35.22 29.91 1.63
N SER A 78 -35.24 28.59 1.78
CA SER A 78 -36.45 27.81 2.04
C SER A 78 -36.68 27.43 3.50
N TYR A 79 -35.79 27.80 4.44
CA TYR A 79 -35.86 27.32 5.84
C TYR A 79 -37.20 27.59 6.54
N ARG A 80 -37.87 28.71 6.23
CA ARG A 80 -39.20 29.05 6.79
C ARG A 80 -40.32 28.18 6.24
N TYR A 81 -40.20 27.72 4.99
CA TYR A 81 -41.23 26.99 4.28
C TYR A 81 -41.03 25.47 4.34
N LYS A 82 -39.78 25.00 4.50
CA LYS A 82 -39.39 23.59 4.53
C LYS A 82 -38.41 23.31 5.69
N PRO A 83 -38.90 23.24 6.95
CA PRO A 83 -38.03 23.00 8.11
C PRO A 83 -37.34 21.64 8.04
N ASP A 84 -37.96 20.63 7.43
CA ASP A 84 -37.39 19.28 7.28
C ASP A 84 -36.11 19.27 6.45
N GLN A 85 -36.05 20.09 5.40
CA GLN A 85 -34.88 20.19 4.53
C GLN A 85 -33.71 20.85 5.27
N TRP A 86 -33.99 21.83 6.13
CA TRP A 86 -33.00 22.42 7.03
C TRP A 86 -32.50 21.41 8.08
N ASN A 87 -33.42 20.68 8.72
CA ASN A 87 -33.07 19.66 9.72
C ASN A 87 -32.19 18.56 9.14
N TYR A 88 -32.44 18.15 7.90
CA TYR A 88 -31.58 17.21 7.17
C TYR A 88 -30.19 17.80 6.87
N PHE A 89 -30.13 19.01 6.31
CA PHE A 89 -28.86 19.66 5.96
C PHE A 89 -27.98 19.96 7.19
N ARG A 90 -28.62 20.34 8.31
CA ARG A 90 -27.97 20.65 9.59
C ARG A 90 -27.14 19.50 10.14
N GLN A 91 -27.47 18.24 9.82
CA GLN A 91 -26.69 17.07 10.28
C GLN A 91 -25.25 17.06 9.74
N PHE A 92 -24.99 17.78 8.64
CA PHE A 92 -23.69 17.90 7.99
C PHE A 92 -22.94 19.19 8.36
N CYS A 93 -23.50 20.04 9.23
CA CYS A 93 -22.86 21.25 9.73
C CYS A 93 -22.07 20.98 11.02
N LYS A 94 -21.19 21.91 11.41
CA LYS A 94 -20.44 21.86 12.66
C LYS A 94 -21.37 21.72 13.88
N PRO A 95 -20.96 20.96 14.92
CA PRO A 95 -21.73 20.85 16.15
C PRO A 95 -21.91 22.23 16.81
N GLY A 96 -23.14 22.57 17.19
CA GLY A 96 -23.48 23.87 17.79
C GLY A 96 -23.98 24.94 16.81
N PHE A 97 -23.88 24.73 15.49
CA PHE A 97 -24.40 25.68 14.51
C PHE A 97 -25.93 25.61 14.38
N ASN A 98 -26.63 26.63 14.91
CA ASN A 98 -28.09 26.69 14.94
C ASN A 98 -28.70 27.97 14.33
N ASN A 99 -27.88 28.89 13.80
CA ASN A 99 -28.37 30.21 13.39
C ASN A 99 -28.52 30.34 11.86
N PRO A 100 -29.69 30.01 11.28
CA PRO A 100 -29.95 30.15 9.85
C PRO A 100 -30.03 31.61 9.38
N ARG A 101 -29.98 32.61 10.28
CA ARG A 101 -30.00 34.03 9.92
C ARG A 101 -28.61 34.60 9.64
N LYS A 102 -27.54 33.84 9.90
CA LYS A 102 -26.16 34.25 9.58
C LYS A 102 -26.00 34.35 8.05
N SER A 103 -25.27 35.35 7.57
CA SER A 103 -25.14 35.57 6.12
C SER A 103 -24.47 34.37 5.44
N VAL A 104 -24.94 33.97 4.24
CA VAL A 104 -24.34 32.89 3.42
C VAL A 104 -22.82 33.06 3.32
N ALA A 105 -22.39 34.28 3.02
CA ALA A 105 -20.98 34.59 2.80
C ALA A 105 -20.14 34.37 4.06
N GLN A 106 -20.69 34.59 5.26
CA GLN A 106 -20.02 34.23 6.51
C GLN A 106 -20.02 32.71 6.68
N VAL A 107 -21.17 32.03 6.63
CA VAL A 107 -21.24 30.57 6.84
C VAL A 107 -20.29 29.76 5.93
N LEU A 108 -20.17 30.16 4.66
CA LEU A 108 -19.26 29.51 3.71
C LEU A 108 -17.78 29.88 3.90
N ARG A 109 -17.47 31.01 4.53
CA ARG A 109 -16.10 31.40 4.92
C ARG A 109 -15.67 30.66 6.18
N ASP A 110 -16.56 30.59 7.17
CA ASP A 110 -16.36 29.94 8.46
C ASP A 110 -16.27 28.41 8.35
N GLU A 111 -16.59 27.86 7.17
CA GLU A 111 -16.84 26.44 6.96
C GLU A 111 -17.75 25.88 8.07
N ASP A 112 -18.78 26.65 8.47
CA ASP A 112 -19.76 26.25 9.50
C ASP A 112 -20.66 25.13 8.96
N CYS A 113 -20.98 25.22 7.68
CA CYS A 113 -21.71 24.23 6.92
C CYS A 113 -21.05 24.05 5.54
N PRO A 114 -21.22 22.88 4.90
CA PRO A 114 -20.79 22.68 3.53
C PRO A 114 -21.52 23.63 2.56
N SER A 115 -20.89 24.03 1.45
CA SER A 115 -21.55 24.85 0.42
C SER A 115 -22.65 24.08 -0.32
N MET A 116 -22.40 22.79 -0.51
CA MET A 116 -23.32 21.84 -1.12
C MET A 116 -23.08 20.46 -0.51
N ILE A 117 -24.13 19.65 -0.49
CA ILE A 117 -24.06 18.22 -0.23
C ILE A 117 -24.34 17.48 -1.53
N ILE A 118 -23.54 16.45 -1.80
CA ILE A 118 -23.62 15.65 -3.02
C ILE A 118 -24.06 14.24 -2.60
N PRO A 119 -25.02 13.61 -3.29
CA PRO A 119 -25.41 12.23 -3.01
C PRO A 119 -24.18 11.31 -3.03
N SER A 120 -23.98 10.58 -1.95
CA SER A 120 -22.75 9.86 -1.68
C SER A 120 -23.02 8.50 -1.05
N ARG A 121 -22.18 7.51 -1.33
CA ARG A 121 -22.20 6.19 -0.70
C ARG A 121 -21.04 6.03 0.29
N PRO A 122 -21.22 5.26 1.36
CA PRO A 122 -20.13 4.93 2.27
C PRO A 122 -19.13 3.97 1.60
N PHE A 123 -17.86 4.36 1.57
CA PHE A 123 -16.73 3.53 1.15
C PHE A 123 -15.59 3.69 2.17
N LEU A 124 -15.12 2.59 2.77
CA LEU A 124 -14.10 2.59 3.85
C LEU A 124 -14.37 3.61 4.98
N LYS A 125 -15.61 3.68 5.48
CA LYS A 125 -16.04 4.65 6.50
C LYS A 125 -15.86 6.11 6.07
N ARG A 126 -15.93 6.42 4.77
CA ARG A 126 -15.93 7.78 4.21
C ARG A 126 -17.05 7.95 3.19
N CYS A 127 -17.56 9.17 3.01
CA CYS A 127 -18.60 9.44 1.99
C CYS A 127 -17.97 9.79 0.63
N PHE A 128 -18.30 9.02 -0.40
CA PHE A 128 -17.88 9.24 -1.78
C PHE A 128 -19.06 9.51 -2.69
N PRO A 129 -18.96 10.46 -3.64
CA PRO A 129 -20.04 10.76 -4.57
C PRO A 129 -20.52 9.51 -5.31
N ASP A 130 -21.84 9.34 -5.38
CA ASP A 130 -22.46 8.22 -6.09
C ASP A 130 -22.47 8.52 -7.59
N PHE A 131 -21.45 8.01 -8.28
CA PHE A 131 -21.32 8.14 -9.73
C PHE A 131 -22.16 7.07 -10.44
N SER A 132 -23.09 7.50 -11.28
CA SER A 132 -23.88 6.61 -12.15
C SER A 132 -23.60 6.93 -13.61
N THR A 133 -23.31 5.90 -14.40
CA THR A 133 -23.23 6.01 -15.86
C THR A 133 -24.62 5.82 -16.46
N LYS A 134 -25.11 6.84 -17.17
CA LYS A 134 -26.33 6.75 -17.99
C LYS A 134 -25.97 7.09 -19.42
N ASN A 135 -26.24 6.18 -20.35
CA ASN A 135 -25.93 6.34 -21.78
C ASN A 135 -24.45 6.68 -22.06
N GLY A 136 -23.51 6.07 -21.34
CA GLY A 136 -22.08 6.31 -21.49
C GLY A 136 -21.57 7.64 -20.89
N VAL A 137 -22.45 8.49 -20.37
CA VAL A 137 -22.11 9.77 -19.73
C VAL A 137 -22.15 9.63 -18.21
N LEU A 138 -21.13 10.15 -17.54
CA LEU A 138 -21.02 10.16 -16.08
C LEU A 138 -21.99 11.19 -15.48
N THR A 139 -22.86 10.74 -14.59
CA THR A 139 -23.86 11.58 -13.92
C THR A 139 -23.84 11.38 -12.41
N VAL A 140 -24.27 12.41 -11.67
CA VAL A 140 -24.50 12.35 -10.23
C VAL A 140 -25.92 12.84 -9.99
N ALA A 141 -26.75 12.03 -9.32
CA ALA A 141 -28.21 12.25 -9.21
C ALA A 141 -28.88 12.59 -10.57
N ASN A 142 -28.56 11.84 -11.64
CA ASN A 142 -29.10 12.01 -12.99
C ASN A 142 -28.76 13.35 -13.68
N GLN A 143 -27.84 14.15 -13.14
CA GLN A 143 -27.39 15.40 -13.75
C GLN A 143 -25.90 15.34 -14.09
N THR A 144 -25.52 16.02 -15.17
CA THR A 144 -24.11 16.18 -15.63
C THR A 144 -23.48 17.46 -15.11
N THR A 145 -24.30 18.39 -14.63
CA THR A 145 -23.88 19.68 -14.05
C THR A 145 -24.52 19.87 -12.69
N PHE A 146 -23.82 20.54 -11.78
CA PHE A 146 -24.31 20.87 -10.44
C PHE A 146 -23.88 22.28 -10.03
N LYS A 147 -24.58 22.87 -9.06
CA LYS A 147 -24.26 24.20 -8.52
C LYS A 147 -23.33 24.08 -7.31
N ASP A 148 -22.17 24.72 -7.32
CA ASP A 148 -21.14 24.65 -6.26
C ASP A 148 -21.53 25.40 -4.95
N GLY A 149 -22.80 25.80 -4.80
CA GLY A 149 -23.26 26.61 -3.66
C GLY A 149 -22.67 28.03 -3.58
N ARG A 150 -21.87 28.44 -4.57
CA ARG A 150 -21.28 29.80 -4.73
C ARG A 150 -21.77 30.52 -5.99
N GLY A 151 -22.89 30.07 -6.55
CA GLY A 151 -23.48 30.64 -7.77
C GLY A 151 -22.82 30.21 -9.09
N LYS A 152 -21.82 29.32 -9.05
CA LYS A 152 -21.19 28.73 -10.25
C LYS A 152 -21.71 27.32 -10.53
N THR A 153 -21.95 27.00 -11.80
CA THR A 153 -22.22 25.64 -12.27
C THR A 153 -20.91 24.94 -12.64
N ARG A 154 -20.76 23.68 -12.23
CA ARG A 154 -19.59 22.83 -12.46
C ARG A 154 -20.00 21.51 -13.12
N ASN A 155 -19.10 20.92 -13.88
CA ASN A 155 -19.31 19.61 -14.52
C ASN A 155 -18.95 18.48 -13.56
N VAL A 156 -19.62 17.33 -13.74
CA VAL A 156 -19.33 16.09 -12.99
C VAL A 156 -17.92 15.54 -13.23
N THR A 157 -17.25 15.96 -14.32
CA THR A 157 -15.85 15.62 -14.60
C THR A 157 -14.89 16.14 -13.53
N ASP A 158 -15.07 17.38 -13.08
CA ASP A 158 -14.25 18.01 -12.03
C ASP A 158 -14.38 17.25 -10.71
N LEU A 159 -15.59 16.74 -10.45
CA LEU A 159 -15.89 15.92 -9.28
C LEU A 159 -15.25 14.53 -9.37
N ARG A 160 -15.18 13.94 -10.57
CA ARG A 160 -14.46 12.68 -10.81
C ARG A 160 -12.97 12.85 -10.59
N GLU A 161 -12.37 13.92 -11.08
CA GLU A 161 -10.93 14.19 -10.86
C GLU A 161 -10.63 14.33 -9.36
N ALA A 162 -11.48 15.06 -8.63
CA ALA A 162 -11.39 15.19 -7.18
C ALA A 162 -11.55 13.86 -6.45
N ALA A 163 -12.49 13.02 -6.88
CA ALA A 163 -12.69 11.69 -6.30
C ALA A 163 -11.54 10.72 -6.63
N ASN A 164 -11.02 10.76 -7.86
CA ASN A 164 -9.92 9.90 -8.31
C ASN A 164 -8.62 10.16 -7.55
N GLY A 165 -8.32 11.43 -7.22
CA GLY A 165 -7.17 11.77 -6.39
C GLY A 165 -7.17 11.09 -5.01
N ILE A 166 -8.37 10.87 -4.44
CA ILE A 166 -8.54 10.17 -3.16
C ILE A 166 -8.66 8.65 -3.38
N ASN A 167 -9.32 8.20 -4.45
CA ASN A 167 -9.53 6.79 -4.76
C ASN A 167 -8.22 6.01 -4.86
N ASN A 168 -7.18 6.54 -5.53
CA ASN A 168 -5.92 5.80 -5.69
C ASN A 168 -5.26 5.46 -4.35
N VAL A 169 -5.33 6.37 -3.37
CA VAL A 169 -4.78 6.15 -2.01
C VAL A 169 -5.65 5.18 -1.22
N LEU A 170 -6.96 5.24 -1.39
CA LEU A 170 -7.91 4.38 -0.68
C LEU A 170 -8.00 2.97 -1.27
N ASP A 171 -7.80 2.81 -2.58
CA ASP A 171 -7.74 1.50 -3.24
C ASP A 171 -6.52 0.71 -2.77
N ALA A 172 -5.36 1.36 -2.61
CA ALA A 172 -4.19 0.71 -2.00
C ALA A 172 -4.51 0.20 -0.58
N ARG A 173 -5.28 0.96 0.20
CA ARG A 173 -5.73 0.56 1.54
C ARG A 173 -6.79 -0.55 1.51
N SER A 174 -7.68 -0.55 0.52
CA SER A 174 -8.71 -1.58 0.35
C SER A 174 -8.10 -2.93 -0.05
N VAL A 175 -7.12 -2.91 -0.95
CA VAL A 175 -6.31 -4.08 -1.32
C VAL A 175 -5.57 -4.60 -0.09
N GLY A 176 -4.95 -3.71 0.70
CA GLY A 176 -4.29 -4.09 1.96
C GLY A 176 -5.24 -4.79 2.94
N MET A 177 -6.42 -4.23 3.19
CA MET A 177 -7.42 -4.83 4.10
C MET A 177 -7.93 -6.19 3.60
N LYS A 178 -8.17 -6.33 2.29
CA LYS A 178 -8.55 -7.61 1.70
C LYS A 178 -7.45 -8.66 1.89
N ILE A 179 -6.18 -8.30 1.69
CA ILE A 179 -5.04 -9.20 1.93
C ILE A 179 -5.00 -9.65 3.40
N PHE A 180 -5.23 -8.75 4.36
CA PHE A 180 -5.27 -9.11 5.78
C PHE A 180 -6.44 -10.05 6.11
N GLU A 181 -7.61 -9.80 5.53
CA GLU A 181 -8.78 -10.65 5.68
C GLU A 181 -8.53 -12.05 5.10
N ASP A 182 -7.98 -12.11 3.88
CA ASP A 182 -7.57 -13.35 3.22
C ASP A 182 -6.54 -14.13 4.07
N TYR A 183 -5.57 -13.43 4.68
CA TYR A 183 -4.58 -14.05 5.56
C TYR A 183 -5.19 -14.55 6.88
N ALA A 184 -6.08 -13.76 7.49
CA ALA A 184 -6.76 -14.12 8.73
C ALA A 184 -7.68 -15.35 8.56
N ILE A 185 -8.28 -15.51 7.38
CA ILE A 185 -9.09 -16.69 7.06
C ILE A 185 -8.21 -17.88 6.67
N SER A 186 -7.10 -17.66 5.96
CA SER A 186 -6.29 -18.74 5.35
C SER A 186 -5.09 -19.21 6.17
N TRP A 187 -4.87 -18.69 7.39
CA TRP A 187 -3.67 -18.96 8.18
C TRP A 187 -3.39 -20.47 8.40
N TYR A 188 -4.43 -21.28 8.61
CA TYR A 188 -4.28 -22.72 8.82
C TYR A 188 -3.90 -23.46 7.53
N TRP A 189 -4.43 -23.05 6.36
CA TRP A 189 -4.01 -23.58 5.06
C TRP A 189 -2.54 -23.24 4.76
N ILE A 190 -2.11 -22.03 5.13
CA ILE A 190 -0.71 -21.61 5.00
C ILE A 190 0.19 -22.49 5.86
N LEU A 191 -0.19 -22.76 7.12
CA LEU A 191 0.57 -23.65 8.01
C LEU A 191 0.63 -25.08 7.48
N ILE A 192 -0.48 -25.62 6.98
CA ILE A 192 -0.52 -26.96 6.37
C ILE A 192 0.40 -27.01 5.15
N GLY A 193 0.33 -26.01 4.27
CA GLY A 193 1.20 -25.90 3.09
C GLY A 193 2.68 -25.80 3.48
N LEU A 194 3.01 -25.02 4.50
CA LEU A 194 4.39 -24.87 5.01
C LEU A 194 4.91 -26.17 5.62
N PHE A 195 4.05 -26.93 6.31
CA PHE A 195 4.39 -28.24 6.85
C PHE A 195 4.62 -29.28 5.75
N ILE A 196 3.76 -29.33 4.73
CA ILE A 196 3.95 -30.21 3.56
C ILE A 196 5.24 -29.84 2.83
N ALA A 197 5.48 -28.54 2.58
CA ALA A 197 6.70 -28.06 1.95
C ALA A 197 7.95 -28.43 2.77
N MET A 198 7.89 -28.35 4.10
CA MET A 198 8.97 -28.79 4.98
C MET A 198 9.26 -30.29 4.79
N ILE A 199 8.23 -31.15 4.79
CA ILE A 199 8.41 -32.60 4.57
C ILE A 199 8.99 -32.88 3.19
N VAL A 200 8.45 -32.26 2.13
CA VAL A 200 8.92 -32.44 0.75
C VAL A 200 10.37 -31.97 0.62
N SER A 201 10.73 -30.84 1.24
CA SER A 201 12.11 -30.33 1.24
C SER A 201 13.08 -31.26 1.98
N LEU A 202 12.65 -31.85 3.11
CA LEU A 202 13.45 -32.81 3.86
C LEU A 202 13.63 -34.11 3.08
N LEU A 203 12.56 -34.61 2.47
CA LEU A 203 12.60 -35.75 1.56
C LEU A 203 13.55 -35.48 0.38
N PHE A 204 13.51 -34.28 -0.21
CA PHE A 204 14.41 -33.87 -1.28
C PHE A 204 15.88 -33.83 -0.83
N LEU A 205 16.18 -33.28 0.35
CA LEU A 205 17.54 -33.30 0.92
C LEU A 205 18.05 -34.72 1.17
N VAL A 206 17.17 -35.63 1.61
CA VAL A 206 17.50 -37.05 1.76
C VAL A 206 17.72 -37.72 0.41
N LEU A 207 16.91 -37.42 -0.61
CA LEU A 207 17.08 -37.95 -1.97
C LEU A 207 18.42 -37.52 -2.57
N LEU A 208 18.82 -36.24 -2.39
CA LEU A 208 20.13 -35.74 -2.83
C LEU A 208 21.30 -36.56 -2.28
N ARG A 209 21.17 -37.14 -1.08
CA ARG A 209 22.22 -37.99 -0.50
C ARG A 209 22.51 -39.24 -1.34
N PHE A 210 21.47 -39.86 -1.89
CA PHE A 210 21.58 -41.16 -2.59
C PHE A 210 21.68 -41.00 -4.11
N THR A 211 21.07 -39.95 -4.68
CA THR A 211 20.90 -39.80 -6.13
C THR A 211 21.36 -38.45 -6.70
N ALA A 212 22.15 -37.63 -5.98
CA ALA A 212 22.60 -36.30 -6.45
C ALA A 212 23.08 -36.28 -7.92
N GLY A 213 23.84 -37.29 -8.35
CA GLY A 213 24.27 -37.39 -9.75
C GLY A 213 23.11 -37.62 -10.73
N VAL A 214 22.22 -38.56 -10.44
CA VAL A 214 21.05 -38.88 -11.29
C VAL A 214 20.08 -37.70 -11.35
N LEU A 215 19.79 -37.11 -10.20
CA LEU A 215 18.87 -35.98 -10.05
C LEU A 215 19.35 -34.76 -10.83
N PHE A 216 20.66 -34.47 -10.81
CA PHE A 216 21.25 -33.39 -11.60
C PHE A 216 21.09 -33.60 -13.11
N TRP A 217 21.29 -34.83 -13.60
CA TRP A 217 21.03 -35.15 -15.02
C TRP A 217 19.56 -35.03 -15.39
N ILE A 218 18.64 -35.44 -14.51
CA ILE A 218 17.19 -35.24 -14.71
C ILE A 218 16.86 -33.76 -14.87
N PHE A 219 17.42 -32.87 -14.03
CA PHE A 219 17.20 -31.43 -14.18
C PHE A 219 17.81 -30.86 -15.46
N ILE A 220 19.02 -31.29 -15.85
CA ILE A 220 19.63 -30.87 -17.12
C ILE A 220 18.74 -31.25 -18.31
N PHE A 221 18.36 -32.53 -18.40
CA PHE A 221 17.52 -33.01 -19.49
C PHE A 221 16.12 -32.39 -19.43
N GLY A 222 15.60 -32.13 -18.23
CA GLY A 222 14.33 -31.44 -18.04
C GLY A 222 14.34 -30.02 -18.57
N VAL A 223 15.38 -29.23 -18.27
CA VAL A 223 15.51 -27.84 -18.76
C VAL A 223 15.64 -27.82 -20.29
N ILE A 224 16.53 -28.64 -20.85
CA ILE A 224 16.69 -28.80 -22.31
C ILE A 224 15.37 -29.24 -22.96
N GLY A 225 14.66 -30.19 -22.32
CA GLY A 225 13.37 -30.69 -22.79
C GLY A 225 12.27 -29.64 -22.79
N ILE A 226 12.16 -28.82 -21.73
CA ILE A 226 11.15 -27.76 -21.62
C ILE A 226 11.42 -26.66 -22.64
N ILE A 227 12.68 -26.23 -22.81
CA ILE A 227 13.04 -25.19 -23.79
C ILE A 227 12.85 -25.75 -25.20
N GLY A 228 13.26 -26.99 -25.47
CA GLY A 228 13.02 -27.69 -26.73
C GLY A 228 11.53 -27.81 -27.08
N TYR A 229 10.69 -28.13 -26.09
CA TYR A 229 9.23 -28.10 -26.24
C TYR A 229 8.72 -26.69 -26.55
N GLY A 230 9.26 -25.66 -25.88
CA GLY A 230 8.94 -24.26 -26.17
C GLY A 230 9.27 -23.86 -27.61
N ILE A 231 10.44 -24.26 -28.14
CA ILE A 231 10.83 -24.04 -29.54
C ILE A 231 9.84 -24.72 -30.48
N TRP A 232 9.50 -25.99 -30.22
CA TRP A 232 8.52 -26.73 -31.00
C TRP A 232 7.13 -26.08 -30.97
N HIS A 233 6.67 -25.65 -29.80
CA HIS A 233 5.38 -24.97 -29.65
C HIS A 233 5.35 -23.63 -30.40
N CYS A 234 6.43 -22.84 -30.31
CA CYS A 234 6.54 -21.60 -31.07
C CYS A 234 6.55 -21.84 -32.58
N TYR A 235 7.17 -22.93 -33.05
CA TYR A 235 7.11 -23.33 -34.46
C TYR A 235 5.70 -23.76 -34.89
N TRP A 236 5.03 -24.57 -34.07
CA TRP A 236 3.68 -25.01 -34.36
C TRP A 236 2.69 -23.85 -34.46
N GLU A 237 2.74 -22.91 -33.51
CA GLU A 237 1.88 -21.73 -33.52
C GLU A 237 2.21 -20.79 -34.70
N TYR A 238 3.50 -20.62 -35.01
CA TYR A 238 3.95 -19.87 -36.19
C TYR A 238 3.39 -20.46 -37.50
N ASP A 239 3.40 -21.78 -37.64
CA ASP A 239 2.86 -22.46 -38.82
C ASP A 239 1.33 -22.39 -38.88
N HIS A 240 0.65 -22.51 -37.72
CA HIS A 240 -0.80 -22.34 -37.64
C HIS A 240 -1.26 -20.94 -38.07
N LEU A 241 -0.51 -19.91 -37.68
CA LEU A 241 -0.78 -18.50 -38.02
C LEU A 241 -0.47 -18.15 -39.48
N LYS A 242 0.18 -19.03 -40.25
CA LYS A 242 0.57 -18.81 -41.66
C LYS A 242 -0.62 -18.73 -42.62
N GLY A 243 -1.81 -19.17 -42.20
CA GLY A 243 -3.03 -19.21 -43.03
C GLY A 243 -4.14 -18.25 -42.61
N ILE A 244 -3.95 -17.43 -41.57
CA ILE A 244 -5.01 -16.59 -41.00
C ILE A 244 -4.85 -15.14 -41.50
N PRO A 245 -5.86 -14.52 -42.13
CA PRO A 245 -5.75 -13.14 -42.59
C PRO A 245 -5.69 -12.17 -41.38
N GLY A 246 -4.65 -11.34 -41.31
CA GLY A 246 -4.42 -10.37 -40.24
C GLY A 246 -3.27 -10.68 -39.26
N SER A 247 -2.68 -11.88 -39.32
CA SER A 247 -1.52 -12.29 -38.50
C SER A 247 -0.16 -11.84 -39.06
N ASP A 248 -0.13 -11.36 -40.30
CA ASP A 248 1.09 -10.95 -41.04
C ASP A 248 1.49 -9.49 -40.84
N LEU A 249 0.73 -8.73 -40.03
CA LEU A 249 1.04 -7.35 -39.68
C LEU A 249 2.32 -7.27 -38.85
N THR A 250 3.12 -6.22 -39.06
CA THR A 250 4.36 -6.03 -38.31
C THR A 250 4.12 -5.27 -37.01
N VAL A 251 5.01 -5.44 -36.03
CA VAL A 251 4.95 -4.71 -34.73
C VAL A 251 4.93 -3.18 -34.92
N TYR A 252 5.47 -2.68 -36.04
CA TYR A 252 5.45 -1.25 -36.38
C TYR A 252 4.07 -0.75 -36.82
N ASP A 253 3.24 -1.63 -37.40
CA ASP A 253 1.91 -1.26 -37.93
C ASP A 253 0.85 -1.13 -36.82
N ILE A 254 1.05 -1.83 -35.69
CA ILE A 254 0.12 -1.87 -34.54
C ILE A 254 0.45 -0.85 -33.43
N GLY A 255 1.63 -0.24 -33.46
CA GLY A 255 2.11 0.66 -32.40
C GLY A 255 2.38 -0.03 -31.04
N PHE A 256 2.86 0.74 -30.05
CA PHE A 256 3.06 0.23 -28.68
C PHE A 256 1.72 0.25 -27.92
N GLN A 257 1.07 -0.91 -27.81
CA GLN A 257 -0.11 -1.12 -26.97
C GLN A 257 0.26 -1.86 -25.67
N THR A 258 -0.48 -1.60 -24.58
CA THR A 258 -0.22 -2.26 -23.28
C THR A 258 -0.83 -3.65 -23.16
N ASP A 259 -1.62 -4.09 -24.14
CA ASP A 259 -2.27 -5.40 -24.15
C ASP A 259 -1.39 -6.47 -24.82
N PHE A 260 -0.74 -7.31 -24.00
CA PHE A 260 0.13 -8.40 -24.46
C PHE A 260 -0.54 -9.43 -25.37
N ARG A 261 -1.88 -9.54 -25.32
CA ARG A 261 -2.65 -10.48 -26.14
C ARG A 261 -2.59 -10.15 -27.63
N VAL A 262 -2.46 -8.87 -27.98
CA VAL A 262 -2.35 -8.42 -29.38
C VAL A 262 -1.05 -8.92 -30.00
N TYR A 263 0.05 -8.88 -29.24
CA TYR A 263 1.34 -9.38 -29.68
C TYR A 263 1.38 -10.91 -29.83
N LEU A 264 0.61 -11.66 -29.04
CA LEU A 264 0.51 -13.12 -29.17
C LEU A 264 -0.27 -13.59 -30.41
N GLN A 265 -1.03 -12.69 -31.07
CA GLN A 265 -1.75 -13.00 -32.32
C GLN A 265 -0.90 -12.75 -33.57
N LEU A 266 0.28 -12.13 -33.42
CA LEU A 266 1.18 -11.82 -34.54
C LEU A 266 2.07 -13.00 -34.88
N ARG A 267 2.23 -13.29 -36.17
CA ARG A 267 3.16 -14.33 -36.65
C ARG A 267 4.62 -13.98 -36.33
N GLN A 268 4.99 -12.71 -36.45
CA GLN A 268 6.37 -12.23 -36.28
C GLN A 268 6.89 -12.42 -34.84
N THR A 269 6.02 -12.38 -33.83
CA THR A 269 6.41 -12.54 -32.42
C THR A 269 6.75 -13.98 -32.08
N TRP A 270 6.00 -14.95 -32.60
CA TRP A 270 6.31 -16.38 -32.46
C TRP A 270 7.62 -16.77 -33.14
N LEU A 271 7.92 -16.20 -34.32
CA LEU A 271 9.23 -16.34 -34.96
C LEU A 271 10.35 -15.77 -34.09
N ALA A 272 10.16 -14.57 -33.54
CA ALA A 272 11.14 -13.93 -32.68
C ALA A 272 11.39 -14.74 -31.39
N PHE A 273 10.33 -15.22 -30.73
CA PHE A 273 10.45 -16.10 -29.56
C PHE A 273 11.18 -17.40 -29.89
N MET A 274 10.90 -18.02 -31.03
CA MET A 274 11.61 -19.22 -31.47
C MET A 274 13.11 -18.96 -31.62
N ILE A 275 13.52 -17.86 -32.29
CA ILE A 275 14.93 -17.51 -32.48
C ILE A 275 15.61 -17.26 -31.12
N ILE A 276 14.96 -16.54 -30.22
CA ILE A 276 15.47 -16.26 -28.88
C ILE A 276 15.64 -17.56 -28.08
N LEU A 277 14.61 -18.41 -28.05
CA LEU A 277 14.66 -19.69 -27.33
C LEU A 277 15.74 -20.61 -27.90
N CYS A 278 15.91 -20.65 -29.23
CA CYS A 278 16.97 -21.42 -29.88
C CYS A 278 18.37 -20.90 -29.50
N GLY A 279 18.56 -19.57 -29.49
CA GLY A 279 19.80 -18.96 -29.01
C GLY A 279 20.10 -19.28 -27.54
N VAL A 280 19.09 -19.20 -26.67
CA VAL A 280 19.21 -19.55 -25.25
C VAL A 280 19.57 -21.02 -25.07
N GLU A 281 18.93 -21.92 -25.80
CA GLU A 281 19.20 -23.36 -25.75
C GLU A 281 20.65 -23.68 -26.16
N VAL A 282 21.13 -23.09 -27.25
CA VAL A 282 22.52 -23.24 -27.70
C VAL A 282 23.51 -22.74 -26.64
N ILE A 283 23.24 -21.58 -26.02
CA ILE A 283 24.09 -21.04 -24.96
C ILE A 283 24.10 -21.99 -23.75
N ILE A 284 22.95 -22.53 -23.34
CA ILE A 284 22.85 -23.48 -22.23
C ILE A 284 23.65 -24.75 -22.54
N ILE A 285 23.49 -25.33 -23.73
CA ILE A 285 24.24 -26.52 -24.15
C ILE A 285 25.75 -26.25 -24.15
N LEU A 286 26.19 -25.10 -24.70
CA LEU A 286 27.60 -24.70 -24.68
C LEU A 286 28.11 -24.55 -23.24
N MET A 287 27.36 -23.87 -22.36
CA MET A 287 27.72 -23.75 -20.95
C MET A 287 27.84 -25.12 -20.27
N LEU A 288 26.93 -26.05 -20.53
CA LEU A 288 26.98 -27.41 -19.98
C LEU A 288 28.22 -28.19 -20.45
N ILE A 289 28.62 -28.02 -21.72
CA ILE A 289 29.84 -28.63 -22.27
C ILE A 289 31.10 -28.03 -21.61
N PHE A 290 31.23 -26.69 -21.60
CA PHE A 290 32.41 -26.02 -21.06
C PHE A 290 32.55 -26.17 -19.54
N LEU A 291 31.45 -26.14 -18.79
CA LEU A 291 31.46 -26.25 -17.33
C LEU A 291 31.40 -27.70 -16.84
N ARG A 292 31.42 -28.72 -17.71
CA ARG A 292 31.27 -30.15 -17.33
C ARG A 292 32.19 -30.57 -16.18
N ASN A 293 33.45 -30.13 -16.19
CA ASN A 293 34.40 -30.45 -15.11
C ASN A 293 34.07 -29.73 -13.80
N ARG A 294 33.67 -28.45 -13.87
CA ARG A 294 33.23 -27.68 -12.70
C ARG A 294 31.94 -28.25 -12.10
N ILE A 295 31.02 -28.69 -12.95
CA ILE A 295 29.77 -29.34 -12.58
C ILE A 295 30.03 -30.63 -11.80
N ARG A 296 30.97 -31.48 -12.25
CA ARG A 296 31.34 -32.70 -11.50
C ARG A 296 31.86 -32.39 -10.10
N ILE A 297 32.67 -31.33 -9.95
CA ILE A 297 33.15 -30.87 -8.65
C ILE A 297 31.98 -30.38 -7.80
N ALA A 298 31.06 -29.61 -8.37
CA ALA A 298 29.87 -29.13 -7.67
C ALA A 298 28.96 -30.28 -7.19
N ILE A 299 28.76 -31.33 -8.01
CA ILE A 299 28.01 -32.53 -7.61
C ILE A 299 28.69 -33.24 -6.44
N ALA A 300 30.03 -33.36 -6.46
CA ALA A 300 30.78 -33.94 -5.36
C ALA A 300 30.65 -33.10 -4.07
N LEU A 301 30.71 -31.76 -4.18
CA LEU A 301 30.48 -30.84 -3.07
C LEU A 301 29.06 -30.94 -2.49
N LEU A 302 28.03 -31.03 -3.35
CA LEU A 302 26.64 -31.22 -2.91
C LEU A 302 26.46 -32.56 -2.18
N LYS A 303 27.10 -33.63 -2.68
CA LYS A 303 27.07 -34.94 -2.03
C LYS A 303 27.68 -34.88 -0.63
N GLU A 304 28.86 -34.28 -0.48
CA GLU A 304 29.51 -34.11 0.83
C GLU A 304 28.75 -33.14 1.76
N GLY A 305 28.17 -32.07 1.20
CA GLY A 305 27.30 -31.14 1.93
C GLY A 305 26.06 -31.84 2.50
N SER A 306 25.39 -32.68 1.70
CA SER A 306 24.25 -33.49 2.15
C SER A 306 24.64 -34.45 3.28
N ARG A 307 25.86 -35.01 3.24
CA ARG A 307 26.39 -35.88 4.27
C ARG A 307 26.67 -35.11 5.57
N ALA A 308 27.19 -33.89 5.47
CA ALA A 308 27.42 -33.00 6.61
C ALA A 308 26.11 -32.62 7.32
N ILE A 309 25.08 -32.21 6.55
CA ILE A 309 23.74 -31.96 7.07
C ILE A 309 23.19 -33.20 7.77
N GLY A 310 23.47 -34.39 7.21
CA GLY A 310 23.28 -35.73 7.79
C GLY A 310 23.66 -35.87 9.27
N TYR A 311 24.84 -35.36 9.63
CA TYR A 311 25.37 -35.45 10.99
C TYR A 311 24.94 -34.29 11.89
N ILE A 312 24.60 -33.13 11.31
CA ILE A 312 24.12 -31.95 12.05
C ILE A 312 22.67 -31.64 11.66
N MET A 313 21.74 -32.54 11.98
CA MET A 313 20.32 -32.38 11.64
C MET A 313 19.69 -31.08 12.19
N SER A 314 20.25 -30.51 13.26
CA SER A 314 19.79 -29.23 13.83
C SER A 314 19.91 -28.06 12.84
N THR A 315 20.76 -28.14 11.80
CA THR A 315 20.85 -27.08 10.77
C THR A 315 19.57 -26.97 9.94
N LEU A 316 18.76 -28.04 9.82
CA LEU A 316 17.48 -27.97 9.10
C LEU A 316 16.44 -27.10 9.81
N PHE A 317 16.53 -26.94 11.13
CA PHE A 317 15.62 -26.10 11.91
C PHE A 317 16.08 -24.64 11.96
N TYR A 318 17.32 -24.35 11.56
CA TYR A 318 17.88 -23.00 11.57
C TYR A 318 17.09 -21.97 10.73
N PRO A 319 16.54 -22.30 9.54
CA PRO A 319 15.67 -21.41 8.79
C PRO A 319 14.48 -20.87 9.59
N ILE A 320 13.97 -21.63 10.58
CA ILE A 320 12.88 -21.17 11.45
C ILE A 320 13.37 -20.05 12.37
N VAL A 321 14.58 -20.17 12.92
CA VAL A 321 15.20 -19.12 13.74
C VAL A 321 15.41 -17.85 12.91
N THR A 322 15.94 -17.99 11.69
CA THR A 322 16.11 -16.87 10.77
C THR A 322 14.76 -16.23 10.41
N PHE A 323 13.73 -17.03 10.17
CA PHE A 323 12.38 -16.54 9.90
C PHE A 323 11.82 -15.72 11.07
N ILE A 324 11.95 -16.22 12.31
CA ILE A 324 11.50 -15.51 13.51
C ILE A 324 12.25 -14.17 13.65
N LEU A 325 13.58 -14.16 13.47
CA LEU A 325 14.38 -12.93 13.53
C LEU A 325 13.95 -11.90 12.47
N ILE A 326 13.74 -12.34 11.22
CA ILE A 326 13.27 -11.47 10.14
C ILE A 326 11.85 -10.97 10.44
N ALA A 327 10.95 -11.81 10.94
CA ALA A 327 9.59 -11.42 11.32
C ALA A 327 9.59 -10.34 12.42
N ILE A 328 10.46 -10.48 13.42
CA ILE A 328 10.68 -9.45 14.46
C ILE A 328 11.14 -8.14 13.79
N CYS A 329 12.12 -8.18 12.88
CA CYS A 329 12.61 -6.99 12.18
C CYS A 329 11.50 -6.30 11.36
N ILE A 330 10.70 -7.08 10.62
CA ILE A 330 9.56 -6.56 9.84
C ILE A 330 8.52 -5.93 10.77
N SER A 331 8.16 -6.60 11.86
CA SER A 331 7.16 -6.10 12.81
C SER A 331 7.62 -4.79 13.47
N TYR A 332 8.88 -4.71 13.89
CA TYR A 332 9.47 -3.51 14.49
C TYR A 332 9.47 -2.32 13.52
N TRP A 333 9.87 -2.57 12.27
CA TRP A 333 9.82 -1.57 11.20
C TRP A 333 8.39 -1.09 10.93
N ALA A 334 7.45 -2.02 10.76
CA ALA A 334 6.07 -1.73 10.41
C ALA A 334 5.37 -0.91 11.51
N VAL A 335 5.52 -1.33 12.77
CA VAL A 335 5.00 -0.60 13.93
C VAL A 335 5.59 0.81 13.94
N THR A 336 6.92 0.93 13.85
CA THR A 336 7.57 2.25 13.89
C THR A 336 7.14 3.14 12.72
N ALA A 337 6.97 2.60 11.52
CA ALA A 337 6.51 3.32 10.34
C ALA A 337 5.08 3.85 10.52
N VAL A 338 4.17 3.04 11.07
CA VAL A 338 2.79 3.42 11.38
C VAL A 338 2.74 4.53 12.42
N PHE A 339 3.48 4.38 13.52
CA PHE A 339 3.54 5.40 14.56
C PHE A 339 4.12 6.72 14.05
N LEU A 340 5.15 6.66 13.21
CA LEU A 340 5.75 7.83 12.59
C LEU A 340 4.77 8.52 11.61
N ALA A 341 4.05 7.74 10.80
CA ALA A 341 3.04 8.27 9.86
C ALA A 341 1.83 8.91 10.57
N THR A 342 1.49 8.44 11.77
CA THR A 342 0.33 8.92 12.54
C THR A 342 0.65 10.02 13.55
N SER A 343 1.92 10.43 13.64
CA SER A 343 2.40 11.40 14.62
C SER A 343 2.00 12.85 14.37
N GLY A 344 1.25 13.16 13.30
CA GLY A 344 0.79 14.53 13.02
C GLY A 344 -0.34 15.01 13.94
N GLU A 345 -0.26 16.29 14.34
CA GLU A 345 -1.30 17.02 15.08
C GLU A 345 -2.15 17.88 14.14
N PRO A 346 -3.42 18.21 14.46
CA PRO A 346 -4.24 19.04 13.58
C PRO A 346 -3.71 20.49 13.55
N VAL A 347 -3.27 20.96 12.38
CA VAL A 347 -2.81 22.34 12.19
C VAL A 347 -3.90 23.17 11.53
N TYR A 348 -4.25 24.29 12.17
CA TYR A 348 -5.20 25.27 11.64
C TYR A 348 -4.46 26.51 11.15
N LYS A 349 -4.92 27.09 10.04
CA LYS A 349 -4.34 28.29 9.44
C LYS A 349 -5.37 29.38 9.25
N VAL A 350 -4.91 30.63 9.32
CA VAL A 350 -5.74 31.80 9.08
C VAL A 350 -5.97 31.97 7.58
N MET A 351 -7.21 31.81 7.14
CA MET A 351 -7.65 32.15 5.80
C MET A 351 -8.30 33.53 5.81
N ALA A 352 -7.76 34.45 5.00
CA ALA A 352 -8.31 35.79 4.80
C ALA A 352 -8.62 36.02 3.32
N ASN A 353 -9.76 36.64 3.03
CA ASN A 353 -10.19 36.94 1.66
C ASN A 353 -9.50 38.18 1.06
N GLN A 354 -8.91 39.03 1.91
CA GLN A 354 -8.17 40.22 1.48
C GLN A 354 -6.69 39.88 1.33
N THR A 355 -6.11 40.24 0.18
CA THR A 355 -4.68 40.07 -0.14
C THR A 355 -3.73 40.85 0.78
N LEU A 356 -4.25 41.74 1.65
CA LEU A 356 -3.50 42.61 2.54
C LEU A 356 -3.52 42.20 4.02
N CYS A 357 -3.91 40.97 4.38
CA CYS A 357 -3.83 40.54 5.77
C CYS A 357 -2.42 40.02 6.11
N LYS A 358 -1.70 40.70 7.00
CA LYS A 358 -0.37 40.30 7.50
C LYS A 358 -0.38 38.90 8.15
N TYR A 359 -1.53 38.46 8.65
CA TYR A 359 -1.69 37.18 9.34
C TYR A 359 -2.17 36.03 8.42
N ALA A 360 -2.32 36.26 7.12
CA ALA A 360 -2.73 35.19 6.19
C ALA A 360 -1.72 34.02 6.21
N ASN A 361 -2.23 32.78 6.21
CA ASN A 361 -1.45 31.53 6.27
C ASN A 361 -0.65 31.27 7.55
N LEU A 362 -0.76 32.12 8.58
CA LEU A 362 -0.18 31.83 9.89
C LEU A 362 -1.01 30.78 10.64
N THR A 363 -0.35 30.05 11.53
CA THR A 363 -0.99 29.09 12.42
C THR A 363 -1.86 29.80 13.45
N CYS A 364 -2.98 29.16 13.78
CA CYS A 364 -3.94 29.69 14.73
C CYS A 364 -4.55 28.55 15.53
N ASP A 365 -5.07 28.89 16.71
CA ASP A 365 -5.83 27.98 17.54
C ASP A 365 -7.32 28.38 17.48
N PRO A 366 -8.22 27.47 17.06
CA PRO A 366 -9.64 27.79 16.88
C PRO A 366 -10.35 28.27 18.15
N GLU A 367 -9.92 27.85 19.34
CA GLU A 367 -10.60 28.22 20.60
C GLU A 367 -10.30 29.66 21.02
N THR A 368 -9.04 30.09 20.87
CA THR A 368 -8.58 31.42 21.28
C THR A 368 -8.76 32.48 20.19
N PHE A 369 -8.91 32.07 18.92
CA PHE A 369 -8.93 32.95 17.75
C PHE A 369 -9.89 34.15 17.86
N ASN A 370 -11.10 33.96 18.37
CA ASN A 370 -12.12 35.03 18.48
C ASN A 370 -11.70 36.20 19.39
N THR A 371 -10.80 35.96 20.35
CA THR A 371 -10.33 36.98 21.31
C THR A 371 -9.07 37.70 20.85
N THR A 372 -8.41 37.21 19.80
CA THR A 372 -7.13 37.74 19.33
C THR A 372 -7.30 39.03 18.55
N ASN A 373 -6.25 39.86 18.49
CA ASN A 373 -6.24 41.07 17.65
C ASN A 373 -6.31 40.79 16.15
N VAL A 374 -6.20 39.53 15.72
CA VAL A 374 -6.27 39.11 14.31
C VAL A 374 -7.66 39.36 13.73
N THR A 375 -8.72 39.12 14.49
CA THR A 375 -10.11 39.37 14.07
C THR A 375 -10.42 40.86 13.96
N LYS A 376 -9.74 41.70 14.76
CA LYS A 376 -9.85 43.17 14.71
C LYS A 376 -9.09 43.78 13.52
N LEU A 377 -7.89 43.27 13.23
CA LEU A 377 -7.02 43.80 12.19
C LEU A 377 -7.39 43.31 10.79
N CYS A 378 -7.88 42.07 10.68
CA CYS A 378 -8.35 41.48 9.43
C CYS A 378 -9.82 41.07 9.57
N PRO A 379 -10.76 41.99 9.29
CA PRO A 379 -12.19 41.68 9.37
C PRO A 379 -12.54 40.58 8.36
N GLY A 380 -12.94 39.41 8.86
CA GLY A 380 -13.27 38.23 8.06
C GLY A 380 -12.12 37.23 7.86
N ALA A 381 -10.99 37.39 8.54
CA ALA A 381 -9.97 36.34 8.66
C ALA A 381 -10.41 35.29 9.68
N GLN A 382 -10.21 34.00 9.37
CA GLN A 382 -10.69 32.90 10.21
C GLN A 382 -9.74 31.71 10.26
N CYS A 383 -9.75 31.02 11.38
CA CYS A 383 -8.93 29.85 11.65
C CYS A 383 -9.60 28.58 11.11
N THR A 384 -9.09 28.02 10.02
CA THR A 384 -9.63 26.81 9.40
C THR A 384 -8.61 25.68 9.39
N PHE A 385 -9.09 24.44 9.42
CA PHE A 385 -8.24 23.26 9.37
C PHE A 385 -7.49 23.20 8.03
N ALA A 386 -6.17 23.04 8.09
CA ALA A 386 -5.33 22.96 6.89
C ALA A 386 -4.89 21.52 6.62
N PHE A 387 -4.18 20.89 7.56
CA PHE A 387 -3.67 19.52 7.43
C PHE A 387 -3.23 18.99 8.80
N TYR A 388 -2.97 17.69 8.91
CA TYR A 388 -2.29 17.12 10.08
C TYR A 388 -0.77 17.23 9.89
N GLY A 389 -0.10 17.85 10.84
CA GLY A 389 1.34 18.06 10.86
C GLY A 389 1.74 18.81 12.12
N GLY A 390 2.87 19.49 12.07
CA GLY A 390 3.22 20.45 13.11
C GLY A 390 4.41 21.28 12.69
N GLU A 391 4.66 22.37 13.40
CA GLU A 391 5.78 23.27 13.11
C GLU A 391 7.08 22.87 13.82
N SER A 392 7.02 21.84 14.67
CA SER A 392 8.21 21.32 15.35
C SER A 392 9.22 20.75 14.33
N LEU A 393 10.51 20.82 14.69
CA LEU A 393 11.58 20.22 13.88
C LEU A 393 11.30 18.74 13.58
N TYR A 394 10.68 18.03 14.53
CA TYR A 394 10.28 16.64 14.36
C TYR A 394 9.33 16.44 13.18
N HIS A 395 8.24 17.21 13.09
CA HIS A 395 7.26 17.07 12.00
C HIS A 395 7.83 17.46 10.63
N ARG A 396 8.72 18.46 10.60
CA ARG A 396 9.40 18.88 9.36
C ARG A 396 10.32 17.79 8.80
N TYR A 397 10.90 16.95 9.64
CA TYR A 397 11.81 15.87 9.25
C TYR A 397 11.18 14.46 9.28
N ILE A 398 9.86 14.32 9.37
CA ILE A 398 9.16 13.02 9.35
C ILE A 398 9.59 12.15 8.16
N PHE A 399 9.71 12.73 6.97
CA PHE A 399 10.13 11.98 5.79
C PHE A 399 11.54 11.40 5.94
N ILE A 400 12.48 12.17 6.52
CA ILE A 400 13.84 11.70 6.80
C ILE A 400 13.82 10.58 7.83
N PHE A 401 12.99 10.70 8.87
CA PHE A 401 12.83 9.63 9.85
C PHE A 401 12.23 8.35 9.25
N GLN A 402 11.32 8.45 8.27
CA GLN A 402 10.79 7.29 7.55
C GLN A 402 11.89 6.62 6.72
N LEU A 403 12.72 7.42 6.03
CA LEU A 403 13.85 6.91 5.26
C LEU A 403 14.91 6.27 6.16
N ALA A 404 15.20 6.87 7.32
CA ALA A 404 16.07 6.29 8.33
C ALA A 404 15.50 4.98 8.90
N ASN A 405 14.20 4.90 9.17
CA ASN A 405 13.54 3.67 9.61
C ASN A 405 13.64 2.56 8.55
N ALA A 406 13.48 2.89 7.26
CA ALA A 406 13.68 1.96 6.16
C ALA A 406 15.14 1.49 6.05
N PHE A 407 16.12 2.39 6.26
CA PHE A 407 17.53 2.02 6.30
C PHE A 407 17.83 1.06 7.45
N VAL A 408 17.34 1.35 8.66
CA VAL A 408 17.50 0.46 9.83
C VAL A 408 16.86 -0.90 9.57
N PHE A 409 15.69 -0.95 8.92
CA PHE A 409 15.06 -2.20 8.51
C PHE A 409 15.95 -3.02 7.57
N LEU A 410 16.46 -2.42 6.50
CA LEU A 410 17.36 -3.09 5.57
C LEU A 410 18.62 -3.58 6.29
N TRP A 411 19.18 -2.77 7.18
CA TRP A 411 20.34 -3.15 7.96
C TRP A 411 20.05 -4.35 8.87
N LEU A 412 18.94 -4.34 9.62
CA LEU A 412 18.56 -5.42 10.53
C LEU A 412 18.26 -6.74 9.78
N VAL A 413 17.59 -6.68 8.64
CA VAL A 413 17.33 -7.87 7.81
C VAL A 413 18.63 -8.46 7.29
N ASN A 414 19.53 -7.64 6.73
CA ASN A 414 20.82 -8.11 6.25
C ASN A 414 21.69 -8.64 7.39
N PHE A 415 21.65 -8.00 8.57
CA PHE A 415 22.33 -8.48 9.76
C PHE A 415 21.80 -9.85 10.20
N ALA A 416 20.48 -10.06 10.24
CA ALA A 416 19.88 -11.34 10.59
C ALA A 416 20.25 -12.46 9.59
N ILE A 417 20.30 -12.14 8.30
CA ILE A 417 20.74 -13.07 7.25
C ILE A 417 22.23 -13.40 7.40
N ALA A 418 23.08 -12.39 7.59
CA ALA A 418 24.52 -12.57 7.76
C ALA A 418 24.84 -13.38 9.02
N LEU A 419 24.16 -13.10 10.14
CA LEU A 419 24.23 -13.91 11.35
C LEU A 419 23.86 -15.37 11.05
N GLY A 420 22.84 -15.58 10.22
CA GLY A 420 22.46 -16.90 9.74
C GLY A 420 23.51 -17.63 8.90
N GLN A 421 24.25 -16.91 8.07
CA GLN A 421 25.34 -17.49 7.29
C GLN A 421 26.54 -17.82 8.18
N CYS A 422 26.92 -16.92 9.09
CA CYS A 422 28.04 -17.11 10.02
C CYS A 422 27.82 -18.30 10.97
N THR A 423 26.61 -18.45 11.51
CA THR A 423 26.24 -19.56 12.39
C THR A 423 26.32 -20.92 11.70
N LEU A 424 25.74 -21.03 10.49
CA LEU A 424 25.82 -22.24 9.69
C LEU A 424 27.26 -22.54 9.29
N ALA A 425 28.03 -21.54 8.88
CA ALA A 425 29.45 -21.70 8.56
C ALA A 425 30.25 -22.24 9.76
N GLY A 426 30.02 -21.73 10.98
CA GLY A 426 30.66 -22.23 12.20
C GLY A 426 30.27 -23.68 12.54
N ALA A 427 29.00 -24.03 12.33
CA ALA A 427 28.52 -25.39 12.55
C ALA A 427 29.15 -26.38 11.56
N PHE A 428 29.19 -26.04 10.27
CA PHE A 428 29.83 -26.87 9.24
C PHE A 428 31.34 -26.92 9.38
N ALA A 429 32.00 -25.84 9.83
CA ALA A 429 33.43 -25.87 10.13
C ALA A 429 33.74 -26.88 11.24
N SER A 430 32.90 -26.94 12.28
CA SER A 430 33.04 -27.91 13.37
C SER A 430 32.91 -29.36 12.88
N TYR A 431 32.05 -29.62 11.88
CA TYR A 431 31.98 -30.92 11.20
C TYR A 431 33.18 -31.20 10.31
N TYR A 432 33.63 -30.21 9.53
CA TYR A 432 34.71 -30.39 8.55
C TYR A 432 36.03 -30.76 9.25
N TRP A 433 36.34 -30.09 10.35
CA TRP A 433 37.59 -30.28 11.11
C TRP A 433 37.54 -31.41 12.16
N ALA A 434 36.40 -32.09 12.33
CA ALA A 434 36.31 -33.27 13.20
C ALA A 434 37.04 -34.47 12.57
N SER A 435 38.06 -35.00 13.23
CA SER A 435 38.88 -36.12 12.72
C SER A 435 38.15 -37.46 12.82
N ARG A 436 37.49 -37.76 13.95
CA ARG A 436 36.61 -38.93 14.11
C ARG A 436 35.14 -38.51 14.13
N LYS A 437 34.40 -38.88 13.07
CA LYS A 437 32.95 -38.63 12.95
C LYS A 437 32.18 -39.89 13.36
N PRO A 438 31.18 -39.83 14.28
CA PRO A 438 30.61 -38.62 14.91
C PRO A 438 31.21 -38.21 16.25
N ALA A 439 32.18 -38.95 16.82
CA ALA A 439 32.65 -38.77 18.20
C ALA A 439 33.24 -37.38 18.54
N ASP A 440 33.93 -36.73 17.59
CA ASP A 440 34.58 -35.43 17.79
C ASP A 440 33.66 -34.24 17.45
N ILE A 441 32.40 -34.48 17.07
CA ILE A 441 31.43 -33.41 16.77
C ILE A 441 30.83 -32.92 18.09
N PRO A 442 30.90 -31.61 18.43
CA PRO A 442 30.30 -31.11 19.66
C PRO A 442 28.79 -31.35 19.62
N LEU A 443 28.19 -31.72 20.77
CA LEU A 443 26.77 -32.10 20.85
C LEU A 443 25.85 -31.05 20.22
N TRP A 444 26.08 -29.75 20.49
CA TRP A 444 25.23 -28.65 20.04
C TRP A 444 26.04 -27.63 19.21
N PRO A 445 26.49 -28.00 17.99
CA PRO A 445 27.42 -27.20 17.20
C PRO A 445 26.79 -25.86 16.75
N LEU A 446 25.48 -25.88 16.52
CA LEU A 446 24.73 -24.74 16.02
C LEU A 446 24.54 -23.65 17.09
N PHE A 447 24.15 -24.02 18.32
CA PHE A 447 24.02 -23.07 19.43
C PHE A 447 25.37 -22.46 19.83
N SER A 448 26.43 -23.29 19.88
CA SER A 448 27.79 -22.81 20.14
C SER A 448 28.25 -21.81 19.07
N SER A 449 28.00 -22.12 17.79
CA SER A 449 28.34 -21.22 16.67
C SER A 449 27.52 -19.94 16.68
N PHE A 450 26.25 -20.00 17.09
CA PHE A 450 25.40 -18.81 17.26
C PHE A 450 25.89 -17.90 18.39
N GLY A 451 26.23 -18.45 19.55
CA GLY A 451 26.83 -17.67 20.63
C GLY A 451 28.15 -17.01 20.22
N ARG A 452 28.99 -17.71 19.43
CA ARG A 452 30.25 -17.18 18.89
C ARG A 452 30.06 -16.13 17.79
N ALA A 453 28.94 -16.14 17.08
CA ALA A 453 28.66 -15.15 16.03
C ALA A 453 28.03 -13.86 16.60
N ILE A 454 27.39 -13.94 17.77
CA ILE A 454 26.86 -12.78 18.49
C ILE A 454 27.94 -12.08 19.32
N ARG A 455 28.85 -12.86 19.92
CA ARG A 455 30.02 -12.34 20.64
C ARG A 455 31.03 -11.75 19.67
#